data_AF-U1S7J0-F1
#
_entry.id   AF-U1S7J0-F1
#
_cell.length_a   1.000
_cell.length_b   1.000
_cell.length_c   1.000
_cell.angle_alpha   90.00
_cell.angle_beta   90.00
_cell.angle_gamma   90.00
#
_symmetry.space_group_name_H-M   'P 1'
#
loop_
_entity.id
_entity.type
_entity.pdbx_description
1 polymer ?
#
loop_
_entity_poly.entity_id
_entity_poly.type
_entity_poly.pdbx_seq_one_letter_code
_entity_poly.pdbx_strand_id
1 'polypeptide(L)'
;MSLPVSPTRAAGIAVGAGATLAWYALPDYVRSRPLRALVKTGLLGAIGWSIVTMLPEDGELPPYDDETDCSKGSPVAGEDPLTGVTEAEPRELAVLAGAALGSAMITVGVERWLFRRGERRRAEGVRFAHTRQGLVLGALEAVGAVATLAGEAASSARDEA
;
A
#
# COMPACT_ATOMS: atom_id res chain seq x y z
N MET A 1 17.53 10.56 -17.21
CA MET A 1 16.17 10.06 -17.45
C MET A 1 15.37 10.35 -16.19
N SER A 2 14.67 11.48 -16.18
CA SER A 2 13.88 11.92 -15.02
C SER A 2 12.53 11.23 -15.14
N LEU A 3 12.16 10.39 -14.17
CA LEU A 3 10.79 9.88 -14.11
C LEU A 3 9.86 11.09 -13.91
N PRO A 4 8.89 11.35 -14.81
CA PRO A 4 7.93 12.41 -14.60
C PRO A 4 6.93 11.95 -13.54
N VAL A 5 7.33 12.01 -12.27
CA VAL A 5 6.43 11.78 -11.14
C VAL A 5 5.56 13.03 -11.01
N SER A 6 4.23 12.89 -11.11
CA SER A 6 3.32 14.01 -10.90
C SER A 6 3.54 14.61 -9.50
N PRO A 7 3.31 15.92 -9.29
CA PRO A 7 3.49 16.54 -7.97
C PRO A 7 2.71 15.83 -6.86
N THR A 8 1.50 15.35 -7.17
CA THR A 8 0.65 14.57 -6.25
C THR A 8 1.28 13.24 -5.87
N ARG A 9 1.82 12.49 -6.83
CA ARG A 9 2.55 11.24 -6.56
C ARG A 9 3.83 11.50 -5.78
N ALA A 10 4.58 12.55 -6.11
CA ALA A 10 5.79 12.91 -5.36
C ALA A 10 5.47 13.25 -3.90
N ALA A 11 4.39 13.99 -3.67
CA ALA A 11 3.88 14.28 -2.33
C ALA A 11 3.43 12.98 -1.61
N GLY A 12 2.75 12.08 -2.31
CA GLY A 12 2.41 10.75 -1.85
C GLY A 12 3.61 9.98 -1.30
N ILE A 13 4.64 9.80 -2.13
CA ILE A 13 5.89 9.11 -1.76
C ILE A 13 6.51 9.74 -0.52
N ALA A 14 6.60 11.08 -0.48
CA ALA A 14 7.16 11.79 0.66
C ALA A 14 6.35 11.57 1.94
N VAL A 15 5.02 11.58 1.84
CA VAL A 15 4.10 11.34 2.96
C VAL A 15 4.19 9.90 3.46
N GLY A 16 4.18 8.90 2.57
CA GLY A 16 4.34 7.49 2.92
C GLY A 16 5.65 7.23 3.66
N ALA A 17 6.77 7.61 3.03
CA ALA A 17 8.11 7.46 3.61
C ALA A 17 8.26 8.19 4.95
N GLY A 18 7.73 9.41 5.05
CA GLY A 18 7.70 10.19 6.29
C GLY A 18 6.86 9.54 7.38
N ALA A 19 5.69 8.99 7.02
CA ALA A 19 4.82 8.29 7.95
C ALA A 19 5.45 6.99 8.46
N THR A 20 6.14 6.23 7.62
CA THR A 20 6.90 5.04 8.03
C THR A 20 8.07 5.40 8.94
N LEU A 21 8.85 6.42 8.60
CA LEU A 21 9.88 6.95 9.50
C LEU A 21 9.27 7.30 10.87
N ALA A 22 8.18 8.07 10.88
CA ALA A 22 7.51 8.48 12.10
C ALA A 22 6.97 7.29 12.91
N TRP A 23 6.39 6.29 12.24
CA TRP A 23 5.86 5.06 12.84
C TRP A 23 6.91 4.34 13.67
N TYR A 24 8.11 4.18 13.09
CA TYR A 24 9.21 3.48 13.73
C TYR A 24 10.03 4.37 14.68
N ALA A 25 10.11 5.68 14.46
CA ALA A 25 10.83 6.60 15.35
C ALA A 25 10.09 6.88 16.66
N LEU A 26 8.77 6.66 16.69
CA LEU A 26 7.87 7.03 17.78
C LEU A 26 8.32 6.62 19.20
N PRO A 27 8.91 5.43 19.43
CA PRO A 27 9.36 5.02 20.76
C PRO A 27 10.44 5.93 21.38
N ASP A 28 11.20 6.64 20.56
CA ASP A 28 12.25 7.54 21.03
C ASP A 28 11.70 8.87 21.57
N TYR A 29 10.54 9.32 21.08
CA TYR A 29 9.96 10.63 21.40
C TYR A 29 8.74 10.55 22.33
N VAL A 30 7.89 9.55 22.13
CA VAL A 30 6.67 9.36 22.92
C VAL A 30 6.89 8.21 23.87
N ARG A 31 6.85 8.44 25.19
CA ARG A 31 7.02 7.35 26.18
C ARG A 31 5.71 6.62 26.51
N SER A 32 4.57 7.29 26.43
CA SER A 32 3.28 6.73 26.80
C SER A 32 2.71 5.83 25.69
N ARG A 33 2.34 4.61 26.06
CA ARG A 33 1.70 3.63 25.18
C ARG A 33 0.39 4.12 24.52
N PRO A 34 -0.58 4.71 25.24
CA PRO A 34 -1.82 5.15 24.62
C PRO A 34 -1.60 6.31 23.63
N LEU A 35 -0.69 7.24 23.93
CA LEU A 35 -0.37 8.32 23.01
C LEU A 35 0.29 7.80 21.73
N ARG A 36 1.16 6.77 21.85
CA ARG A 36 1.70 6.10 20.66
C ARG A 36 0.59 5.53 19.78
N ALA A 37 -0.42 4.91 20.38
CA ALA A 37 -1.56 4.37 19.64
C ALA A 37 -2.32 5.49 18.89
N LEU A 38 -2.61 6.62 19.55
CA LEU A 38 -3.27 7.76 18.92
C LEU A 38 -2.46 8.33 17.74
N VAL A 39 -1.15 8.51 17.92
CA VAL A 39 -0.28 8.99 16.84
C VAL A 39 -0.27 7.99 15.67
N LYS A 40 -0.16 6.69 15.96
CA LYS A 40 -0.23 5.65 14.95
C LYS A 40 -1.54 5.68 14.16
N THR A 41 -2.68 5.90 14.82
CA THR A 41 -3.97 6.06 14.13
C THR A 41 -3.95 7.24 13.16
N GLY A 42 -3.38 8.38 13.56
CA GLY A 42 -3.21 9.53 12.65
C GLY A 42 -2.29 9.21 11.47
N LEU A 43 -1.19 8.49 11.71
CA LEU A 43 -0.27 8.05 10.65
C LEU A 43 -0.94 7.10 9.65
N LEU A 44 -1.87 6.24 10.08
CA LEU A 44 -2.64 5.40 9.16
C LEU A 44 -3.46 6.23 8.17
N GLY A 45 -3.99 7.38 8.58
CA GLY A 45 -4.66 8.32 7.68
C GLY A 45 -3.70 8.90 6.63
N ALA A 46 -2.49 9.28 7.04
CA ALA A 46 -1.45 9.77 6.12
C ALA A 46 -0.98 8.68 5.13
N ILE A 47 -0.81 7.45 5.61
CA ILE A 47 -0.48 6.29 4.76
C ILE A 47 -1.62 5.99 3.79
N GLY A 48 -2.88 6.02 4.25
CA GLY A 48 -4.05 5.84 3.40
C GLY A 48 -4.10 6.89 2.29
N TRP A 49 -3.86 8.16 2.62
CA TRP A 49 -3.75 9.23 1.62
C TRP A 49 -2.59 8.97 0.64
N SER A 50 -1.41 8.61 1.13
CA SER A 50 -0.26 8.25 0.28
C SER A 50 -0.62 7.15 -0.72
N ILE A 51 -1.32 6.10 -0.28
CA ILE A 51 -1.79 5.04 -1.18
C ILE A 51 -2.73 5.60 -2.25
N VAL A 52 -3.70 6.43 -1.86
CA VAL A 52 -4.64 7.06 -2.80
C VAL A 52 -3.91 7.83 -3.91
N THR A 53 -2.86 8.58 -3.58
CA THR A 53 -2.09 9.32 -4.59
C THR A 53 -1.31 8.44 -5.58
N MET A 54 -1.12 7.16 -5.27
CA MET A 54 -0.44 6.20 -6.15
C MET A 54 -1.39 5.48 -7.09
N LEU A 55 -2.71 5.61 -6.93
CA LEU A 55 -3.63 5.00 -7.88
C LEU A 55 -3.41 5.57 -9.30
N PRO A 56 -3.68 4.78 -10.35
CA PRO A 56 -3.82 5.32 -11.69
C PRO A 56 -4.84 6.45 -11.67
N GLU A 57 -4.57 7.55 -12.37
CA GLU A 57 -5.64 8.53 -12.62
C GLU A 57 -6.69 7.82 -13.48
N ASP A 58 -7.96 7.91 -13.09
CA ASP A 58 -9.08 7.29 -13.75
C ASP A 58 -8.95 7.57 -15.26
N GLY A 59 -8.62 6.54 -16.04
CA GLY A 59 -8.69 6.67 -17.48
C GLY A 59 -10.12 7.05 -17.82
N GLU A 60 -10.31 8.11 -18.62
CA GLU A 60 -11.60 8.44 -19.21
C GLU A 60 -12.16 7.13 -19.77
N LEU A 61 -13.16 6.56 -19.09
CA LEU A 61 -13.80 5.36 -19.58
C LEU A 61 -14.32 5.73 -20.97
N PRO A 62 -14.13 4.87 -21.98
CA PRO A 62 -14.71 5.14 -23.28
C PRO A 62 -16.18 5.53 -23.08
N PRO A 63 -16.69 6.56 -23.79
CA PRO A 63 -18.05 7.05 -23.61
C PRO A 63 -19.00 5.86 -23.55
N TYR A 64 -19.81 5.80 -22.50
CA TYR A 64 -20.79 4.74 -22.34
C TYR A 64 -21.68 4.75 -23.58
N ASP A 65 -21.59 3.69 -24.39
CA ASP A 65 -22.37 3.54 -25.61
C ASP A 65 -23.82 3.23 -25.23
N ASP A 66 -24.65 4.28 -25.20
CA ASP A 66 -26.08 4.20 -24.90
C ASP A 66 -26.90 3.61 -26.06
N GLU A 67 -26.27 3.37 -27.21
CA GLU A 67 -26.85 2.73 -28.39
C GLU A 67 -26.70 1.20 -28.39
N THR A 68 -26.06 0.62 -27.38
CA THR A 68 -26.14 -0.83 -27.14
C THR A 68 -27.55 -1.15 -26.66
N ASP A 69 -28.45 -1.51 -27.59
CA ASP A 69 -29.82 -1.93 -27.31
C ASP A 69 -29.84 -3.20 -26.45
N CYS A 70 -29.84 -3.03 -25.13
CA CYS A 70 -30.01 -4.10 -24.15
C CYS A 70 -31.39 -4.80 -24.24
N SER A 71 -32.32 -4.28 -25.06
CA SER A 71 -33.63 -4.92 -25.34
C SER A 71 -33.53 -5.97 -26.44
N LYS A 72 -32.48 -5.92 -27.28
CA LYS A 72 -32.09 -7.04 -28.13
C LYS A 72 -31.34 -7.98 -27.22
N GLY A 73 -32.05 -9.02 -26.76
CA GLY A 73 -31.43 -10.10 -26.03
C GLY A 73 -30.12 -10.49 -26.71
N SER A 74 -29.01 -10.30 -25.98
CA SER A 74 -27.72 -10.85 -26.32
C SER A 74 -27.89 -12.33 -26.74
N PRO A 75 -27.03 -12.92 -27.59
CA PRO A 75 -27.06 -14.37 -27.83
C PRO A 75 -26.99 -15.22 -26.54
N VAL A 76 -26.65 -14.60 -25.40
CA VAL A 76 -26.69 -15.15 -24.03
C VAL A 76 -27.89 -14.68 -23.18
N ALA A 77 -28.96 -14.13 -23.75
CA ALA A 77 -30.13 -13.61 -23.04
C ALA A 77 -31.03 -14.65 -22.33
N GLY A 78 -30.49 -15.84 -22.06
CA GLY A 78 -31.07 -16.84 -21.16
C GLY A 78 -30.11 -17.27 -20.04
N GLU A 79 -28.87 -16.81 -20.05
CA GLU A 79 -27.87 -17.06 -19.01
C GLU A 79 -27.64 -15.74 -18.28
N ASP A 80 -27.87 -15.75 -16.96
CA ASP A 80 -27.56 -14.62 -16.11
C ASP A 80 -26.06 -14.31 -16.26
N PRO A 81 -25.63 -13.10 -16.65
CA PRO A 81 -24.20 -12.77 -16.72
C PRO A 81 -23.48 -12.91 -15.36
N LEU A 82 -24.23 -13.08 -14.26
CA LEU A 82 -23.75 -13.41 -12.92
C LEU A 82 -23.93 -14.89 -12.54
N THR A 83 -24.46 -15.76 -13.41
CA THR A 83 -24.45 -17.21 -13.16
C THR A 83 -23.00 -17.70 -13.06
N GLY A 84 -22.60 -18.07 -11.84
CA GLY A 84 -21.22 -18.48 -11.51
C GLY A 84 -20.30 -17.37 -11.00
N VAL A 85 -20.74 -16.11 -10.95
CA VAL A 85 -19.94 -14.96 -10.47
C VAL A 85 -20.11 -14.72 -8.96
N THR A 86 -21.05 -15.42 -8.31
CA THR A 86 -21.42 -15.16 -6.90
C THR A 86 -21.00 -16.21 -5.88
N GLU A 87 -20.26 -17.24 -6.27
CA GLU A 87 -19.71 -18.21 -5.30
C GLU A 87 -18.22 -18.45 -5.57
N ALA A 88 -17.37 -17.58 -5.01
CA ALA A 88 -15.98 -17.96 -4.81
C ALA A 88 -15.96 -19.30 -4.09
N GLU A 89 -15.37 -20.32 -4.71
CA GLU A 89 -15.40 -21.66 -4.13
C GLU A 89 -14.84 -21.60 -2.70
N PRO A 90 -15.33 -22.42 -1.75
CA PRO A 90 -14.85 -22.39 -0.37
C PRO A 90 -13.33 -22.50 -0.24
N ARG A 91 -12.67 -23.18 -1.20
CA ARG A 91 -11.22 -23.28 -1.30
C ARG A 91 -10.54 -21.93 -1.62
N GLU A 92 -11.12 -21.13 -2.50
CA GLU A 92 -10.59 -19.82 -2.92
C GLU A 92 -10.75 -18.81 -1.79
N LEU A 93 -11.90 -18.81 -1.11
CA LEU A 93 -12.12 -18.03 0.10
C LEU A 93 -11.15 -18.44 1.22
N ALA A 94 -10.90 -19.74 1.39
CA ALA A 94 -9.95 -20.23 2.38
C ALA A 94 -8.50 -19.81 2.05
N VAL A 95 -8.10 -19.84 0.78
CA VAL A 95 -6.78 -19.35 0.33
C VAL A 95 -6.66 -17.85 0.57
N LEU A 96 -7.66 -17.05 0.20
CA LEU A 96 -7.66 -15.60 0.42
C LEU A 96 -7.58 -15.25 1.91
N ALA A 97 -8.42 -15.89 2.73
CA ALA A 97 -8.40 -15.71 4.18
C ALA A 97 -7.06 -16.15 4.78
N GLY A 98 -6.50 -17.26 4.31
CA GLY A 98 -5.17 -17.74 4.71
C GLY A 98 -4.06 -16.76 4.35
N ALA A 99 -4.10 -16.16 3.16
CA ALA A 99 -3.15 -15.14 2.73
C ALA A 99 -3.28 -13.85 3.55
N ALA A 100 -4.50 -13.41 3.83
CA ALA A 100 -4.77 -12.23 4.65
C ALA A 100 -4.27 -12.44 6.10
N LEU A 101 -4.61 -13.57 6.72
CA LEU A 101 -4.15 -13.89 8.07
C LEU A 101 -2.64 -14.12 8.14
N GLY A 102 -2.08 -14.85 7.17
CA GLY A 102 -0.65 -15.10 7.06
C GLY A 102 0.15 -13.81 6.95
N SER A 103 -0.28 -12.89 6.08
CA SER A 103 0.37 -11.59 5.89
C SER A 103 0.29 -10.70 7.13
N ALA A 104 -0.86 -10.68 7.82
CA ALA A 104 -1.01 -9.98 9.10
C ALA A 104 -0.05 -10.55 10.17
N MET A 105 0.03 -11.87 10.29
CA MET A 105 0.92 -12.52 11.25
C MET A 105 2.41 -12.27 10.95
N ILE A 106 2.80 -12.31 9.68
CA ILE A 106 4.15 -11.96 9.24
C ILE A 106 4.46 -10.51 9.63
N THR A 107 3.54 -9.58 9.34
CA THR A 107 3.69 -8.16 9.67
C THR A 107 3.92 -7.96 11.17
N VAL A 108 3.08 -8.55 12.01
CA VAL A 108 3.22 -8.47 13.48
C VAL A 108 4.55 -9.08 13.94
N GLY A 109 4.98 -10.19 13.34
CA GLY A 109 6.26 -10.83 13.64
C GLY A 109 7.45 -9.92 13.33
N VAL A 110 7.44 -9.29 12.16
CA VAL A 110 8.45 -8.33 11.71
C VAL A 110 8.48 -7.09 12.61
N GLU A 111 7.32 -6.50 12.93
CA GLU A 111 7.23 -5.33 13.81
C GLU A 111 7.82 -5.63 15.20
N ARG A 112 7.47 -6.79 15.78
CA ARG A 112 8.03 -7.23 17.07
C ARG A 112 9.54 -7.43 17.01
N TRP A 113 10.05 -7.97 15.91
CA TRP A 113 11.49 -8.14 15.71
C TRP A 113 12.21 -6.79 15.62
N LEU A 114 11.70 -5.85 14.82
CA LEU A 114 12.24 -4.50 14.69
C LEU A 114 12.28 -3.78 16.04
N PHE A 115 11.17 -3.81 16.79
CA PHE A 115 11.11 -3.19 18.11
C PHE A 115 12.15 -3.78 19.07
N ARG A 116 12.26 -5.12 19.15
CA ARG A 116 13.26 -5.79 19.99
C ARG A 116 14.69 -5.44 19.59
N ARG A 117 14.96 -5.33 18.27
CA ARG A 117 16.25 -4.89 17.76
C ARG A 117 16.56 -3.47 18.21
N GLY A 118 15.59 -2.54 18.11
CA GLY A 118 15.75 -1.16 18.56
C GLY A 118 16.01 -1.05 20.06
N GLU A 119 15.27 -1.80 20.89
CA GLU A 119 15.50 -1.86 22.34
C GLU A 119 16.88 -2.44 22.70
N ARG A 120 17.34 -3.48 22.00
CA ARG A 120 18.71 -4.00 22.20
C ARG A 120 19.77 -2.95 21.91
N ARG A 121 19.64 -2.22 20.80
CA ARG A 121 20.55 -1.12 20.43
C ARG A 121 20.51 0.03 21.43
N ARG A 122 19.32 0.33 21.97
CA ARG A 122 19.17 1.30 23.06
C ARG A 122 19.89 0.85 24.34
N ALA A 123 19.80 -0.42 24.69
CA ALA A 123 20.53 -1.01 25.82
C ALA A 123 22.06 -0.98 25.61
N GLU A 124 22.53 -1.09 24.38
CA GLU A 124 23.93 -0.85 23.96
C GLU A 124 24.34 0.64 24.03
N GLY A 125 23.45 1.55 24.46
CA GLY A 125 23.73 2.98 24.59
C GLY A 125 23.53 3.81 23.31
N VAL A 126 23.03 3.21 22.22
CA VAL A 126 22.77 3.94 20.97
C VAL A 126 21.63 4.94 21.16
N ARG A 127 21.94 6.22 21.02
CA ARG A 127 20.93 7.30 21.02
C ARG A 127 20.07 7.23 19.76
N PHE A 128 18.76 7.40 19.92
CA PHE A 128 17.76 7.38 18.86
C PHE A 128 17.78 6.11 18.00
N ALA A 129 17.91 4.95 18.66
CA ALA A 129 18.04 3.67 17.99
C ALA A 129 16.85 3.35 17.06
N HIS A 130 15.64 3.70 17.46
CA HIS A 130 14.42 3.45 16.69
C HIS A 130 14.26 4.47 15.56
N THR A 131 14.64 5.73 15.78
CA THR A 131 14.65 6.78 14.73
C THR A 131 15.61 6.42 13.59
N ARG A 132 16.82 5.94 13.92
CA ARG A 132 17.79 5.48 12.90
C ARG A 132 17.24 4.33 12.08
N GLN A 133 16.52 3.40 12.71
CA GLN A 133 15.83 2.32 12.00
C GLN A 133 14.71 2.85 11.11
N GLY A 134 13.87 3.76 11.64
CA GLY A 134 12.81 4.41 10.88
C GLY A 134 13.34 5.16 9.65
N LEU A 135 14.52 5.78 9.73
CA LEU A 135 15.13 6.47 8.59
C LEU A 135 15.48 5.50 7.47
N VAL A 136 16.06 4.36 7.80
CA VAL A 136 16.38 3.32 6.81
C VAL A 136 15.10 2.77 6.19
N LEU A 137 14.07 2.50 7.00
CA LEU A 137 12.80 1.95 6.52
C LEU A 137 12.02 2.94 5.65
N GLY A 138 11.96 4.21 6.04
CA GLY A 138 11.32 5.26 5.23
C GLY A 138 12.06 5.49 3.91
N ALA A 139 13.41 5.45 3.91
CA ALA A 139 14.18 5.54 2.68
C ALA A 139 13.93 4.32 1.77
N LEU A 140 13.86 3.11 2.32
CA LEU A 140 13.54 1.89 1.58
C LEU A 140 12.15 1.94 0.96
N GLU A 141 11.15 2.46 1.68
CA GLU A 141 9.80 2.67 1.15
C GLU A 141 9.82 3.64 -0.03
N ALA A 142 10.46 4.81 0.12
CA ALA A 142 10.54 5.79 -0.97
C ALA A 142 11.20 5.21 -2.22
N VAL A 143 12.31 4.47 -2.06
CA VAL A 143 13.00 3.79 -3.15
C VAL A 143 12.09 2.74 -3.79
N GLY A 144 11.38 1.95 -2.98
CA GLY A 144 10.41 0.96 -3.47
C GLY A 144 9.31 1.60 -4.32
N ALA A 145 8.70 2.68 -3.83
CA ALA A 145 7.64 3.38 -4.55
C ALA A 145 8.14 3.97 -5.89
N VAL A 146 9.32 4.58 -5.91
CA VAL A 146 9.94 5.09 -7.14
C VAL A 146 10.25 3.94 -8.12
N ALA A 147 10.73 2.80 -7.62
CA ALA A 147 11.02 1.64 -8.45
C ALA A 147 9.75 1.05 -9.09
N THR A 148 8.64 1.01 -8.34
CA THR A 148 7.34 0.58 -8.88
C THR A 148 6.90 1.47 -10.05
N LEU A 149 6.91 2.80 -9.86
CA LEU A 149 6.54 3.75 -10.91
C LEU A 149 7.47 3.67 -12.12
N ALA A 150 8.77 3.43 -11.90
CA ALA A 150 9.72 3.21 -12.99
C ALA A 150 9.42 1.93 -13.79
N GLY A 151 8.99 0.86 -13.11
CA GLY A 151 8.56 -0.38 -13.71
C GLY A 151 7.33 -0.21 -14.59
N GLU A 152 6.31 0.51 -14.08
CA GLU A 152 5.09 0.84 -14.83
C GLU A 152 5.38 1.62 -16.13
N ALA A 153 6.21 2.66 -16.03
CA ALA A 153 6.60 3.45 -17.20
C ALA A 153 7.35 2.61 -18.26
N ALA A 154 8.19 1.67 -17.80
CA ALA A 154 8.92 0.77 -18.70
C ALA A 154 8.02 -0.27 -19.36
N SER A 155 6.95 -0.74 -18.70
CA SER A 155 5.94 -1.62 -19.31
C SER A 155 5.13 -0.88 -20.38
N SER A 156 4.63 0.32 -20.10
CA SER A 156 3.84 1.08 -21.08
C SER A 156 4.62 1.37 -22.36
N ALA A 157 5.91 1.73 -22.24
CA ALA A 157 6.76 1.97 -23.41
C ALA A 157 7.03 0.72 -24.28
N ARG A 158 6.86 -0.49 -23.73
CA ARG A 158 6.96 -1.75 -24.50
C ARG A 158 5.67 -2.07 -25.24
N ASP A 159 4.52 -1.76 -24.65
CA ASP A 159 3.22 -2.04 -25.26
C ASP A 159 2.92 -1.11 -26.46
N GLU A 160 3.58 0.05 -26.54
CA GLU A 160 3.47 1.00 -27.66
C GLU A 160 4.43 0.72 -28.84
N ALA A 161 5.34 -0.26 -28.74
CA ALA A 161 6.39 -0.55 -29.73
C ALA A 161 6.13 -1.82 -30.54
#